data_AF-A0AA38ZPT2-F1
#
_entry.id   AF-A0AA38ZPT2-F1
#
_cell.length_a   1.000
_cell.length_b   1.000
_cell.length_c   1.000
_cell.angle_alpha   90.00
_cell.angle_beta   90.00
_cell.angle_gamma   90.00
#
_symmetry.space_group_name_H-M   'P 1'
#
loop_
_entity.id
_entity.type
_entity.pdbx_description
1 polymer ?
#
loop_
_entity_poly.entity_id
_entity_poly.type
_entity_poly.pdbx_seq_one_letter_code
_entity_poly.pdbx_strand_id
1 'polypeptide(L)'
;MVKVLYGKQPEGMNDMDWKDLEAEAVATIRLCLIISDLKRIDVKFKDEDKALMLLNSLHASSMYENLVTTLMWGKETLDLEEITSVLLGFNQRKKANDESS
;
A
#
# COMPACT_ATOMS: atom_id res chain seq x y z
N MET A 1 15.39 -12.30 14.27
CA MET A 1 14.57 -11.91 13.11
C MET A 1 13.95 -13.19 12.54
N VAL A 2 12.63 -13.25 12.39
CA VAL A 2 11.91 -14.52 12.22
C VAL A 2 12.04 -15.01 10.78
N LYS A 3 12.89 -16.01 10.54
CA LYS A 3 13.03 -16.74 9.26
C LYS A 3 11.72 -17.30 8.70
N VAL A 4 10.68 -17.42 9.54
CA VAL A 4 9.37 -17.98 9.18
C VAL A 4 8.59 -17.11 8.20
N LEU A 5 8.92 -15.82 8.06
CA LEU A 5 8.22 -14.92 7.12
C LEU A 5 8.76 -15.00 5.69
N TYR A 6 9.96 -15.56 5.49
CA TYR A 6 10.60 -15.61 4.17
C TYR A 6 10.25 -16.94 3.50
N GLY A 7 9.42 -16.86 2.46
CA GLY A 7 9.06 -18.01 1.63
C GLY A 7 10.22 -18.50 0.79
N LYS A 8 10.03 -19.63 0.09
CA LYS A 8 10.98 -20.04 -0.95
C LYS A 8 10.76 -19.14 -2.17
N GLN A 9 11.84 -18.53 -2.69
CA GLN A 9 11.79 -17.78 -3.95
C GLN A 9 11.15 -18.62 -5.07
N PRO A 10 10.16 -18.07 -5.80
CA PRO A 10 9.52 -18.76 -6.93
C PRO A 10 10.49 -19.02 -8.09
N GLU A 11 10.29 -20.15 -8.78
CA GLU A 11 11.00 -20.44 -10.04
C GLU A 11 10.56 -19.43 -11.11
N GLY A 12 11.51 -18.65 -11.63
CA GLY A 12 11.27 -17.62 -12.66
C GLY A 12 11.26 -16.17 -12.18
N MET A 13 11.30 -15.92 -10.87
CA MET A 13 11.50 -14.57 -10.31
C MET A 13 12.98 -14.31 -10.09
N ASN A 14 13.46 -13.11 -10.40
CA ASN A 14 14.86 -12.75 -10.14
C ASN A 14 15.07 -12.46 -8.63
N ASP A 15 16.32 -12.57 -8.15
CA ASP A 15 16.65 -12.40 -6.71
C ASP A 15 16.39 -10.98 -6.20
N MET A 16 16.53 -9.96 -7.05
CA MET A 16 16.30 -8.56 -6.69
C MET A 16 14.80 -8.30 -6.49
N ASP A 17 13.97 -8.65 -7.48
CA ASP A 17 12.51 -8.54 -7.43
C ASP A 17 11.93 -9.34 -6.25
N TRP A 18 12.50 -10.52 -5.96
CA TRP A 18 12.08 -11.33 -4.82
C TRP A 18 12.37 -10.64 -3.49
N LYS A 19 13.57 -10.09 -3.31
CA LYS A 19 13.95 -9.37 -2.09
C LYS A 19 13.16 -8.08 -1.91
N ASP A 20 12.89 -7.37 -3.00
CA ASP A 20 12.08 -6.16 -2.98
C ASP A 20 10.65 -6.49 -2.54
N LEU A 21 10.05 -7.53 -3.12
CA LEU A 21 8.72 -8.04 -2.72
C LEU A 21 8.70 -8.50 -1.25
N GLU A 22 9.74 -9.19 -0.78
CA GLU A 22 9.85 -9.59 0.63
C GLU A 22 9.93 -8.38 1.56
N ALA A 23 10.74 -7.37 1.22
CA ALA A 23 10.87 -6.15 1.99
C ALA A 23 9.54 -5.38 2.06
N GLU A 24 8.84 -5.30 0.93
CA GLU A 24 7.53 -4.68 0.77
C GLU A 24 6.47 -5.39 1.62
N ALA A 25 6.38 -6.72 1.54
CA ALA A 25 5.44 -7.52 2.33
C ALA A 25 5.72 -7.35 3.83
N VAL A 26 6.98 -7.38 4.24
CA VAL A 26 7.38 -7.18 5.63
C VAL A 26 7.03 -5.77 6.11
N ALA A 27 7.24 -4.74 5.30
CA ALA A 27 6.87 -3.35 5.64
C ALA A 27 5.34 -3.21 5.83
N THR A 28 4.56 -3.78 4.92
CA THR A 28 3.08 -3.77 4.98
C THR A 28 2.56 -4.52 6.21
N ILE A 29 3.10 -5.72 6.50
CA ILE A 29 2.73 -6.50 7.68
C ILE A 29 3.06 -5.72 8.96
N ARG A 30 4.24 -5.10 9.04
CA ARG A 30 4.64 -4.29 10.20
C ARG A 30 3.70 -3.11 10.41
N LEU A 31 3.34 -2.40 9.33
CA LEU A 31 2.39 -1.29 9.39
C LEU A 31 1.03 -1.75 9.94
N CYS A 32 0.49 -2.86 9.43
CA CYS A 32 -0.76 -3.44 9.90
C CYS A 32 -0.73 -3.83 11.39
N LEU A 33 0.36 -4.43 11.86
CA LEU A 33 0.54 -4.81 13.26
C LEU A 33 0.59 -3.57 14.18
N ILE A 34 1.35 -2.54 13.79
CA ILE A 34 1.43 -1.28 14.54
C ILE A 34 0.04 -0.63 14.63
N ILE A 35 -0.69 -0.52 13.51
CA ILE A 35 -2.05 0.03 13.50
C ILE A 35 -2.96 -0.77 14.44
N SER A 36 -2.86 -2.10 14.46
CA SER A 36 -3.63 -2.97 15.35
C SER A 36 -3.31 -2.72 16.83
N ASP A 37 -2.03 -2.63 17.18
CA ASP A 37 -1.59 -2.35 18.55
C ASP A 37 -2.03 -0.95 19.03
N LEU A 38 -1.95 0.05 18.16
CA LEU A 38 -2.41 1.42 18.45
C LEU A 38 -3.94 1.46 18.66
N LYS A 39 -4.70 0.70 17.87
CA LYS A 39 -6.16 0.55 18.08
C LYS A 39 -6.48 -0.10 19.43
N ARG A 40 -5.66 -1.07 19.88
CA ARG A 40 -5.87 -1.75 21.18
C ARG A 40 -5.75 -0.79 22.38
N ILE A 41 -4.97 0.27 22.25
CA ILE A 41 -4.83 1.32 23.28
C ILE A 41 -5.72 2.56 23.00
N ASP A 42 -6.71 2.42 22.12
CA ASP A 42 -7.68 3.46 21.72
C ASP A 42 -7.08 4.75 21.16
N VAL A 43 -5.95 4.67 20.46
CA VAL A 43 -5.41 5.82 19.71
C VAL A 43 -6.40 6.20 18.60
N LYS A 44 -6.78 7.48 18.56
CA LYS A 44 -7.62 8.04 17.49
C LYS A 44 -6.73 8.51 16.33
N PHE A 45 -7.08 8.08 15.13
CA PHE A 45 -6.44 8.52 13.89
C PHE A 45 -7.30 9.59 13.23
N LYS A 46 -6.67 10.70 12.88
CA LYS A 46 -7.29 11.73 12.04
C LYS A 46 -7.42 11.21 10.61
N ASP A 47 -8.23 11.87 9.79
CA ASP A 47 -8.46 11.41 8.43
C ASP A 47 -7.20 11.49 7.56
N GLU A 48 -6.35 12.48 7.81
CA GLU A 48 -5.02 12.57 7.21
C GLU A 48 -4.12 11.38 7.59
N ASP A 49 -4.13 10.92 8.85
CA ASP A 49 -3.37 9.74 9.27
C ASP A 49 -3.85 8.49 8.51
N LYS A 50 -5.18 8.34 8.36
CA LYS A 50 -5.78 7.23 7.62
C LYS A 50 -5.43 7.29 6.14
N ALA A 51 -5.38 8.49 5.56
CA ALA A 51 -4.98 8.71 4.19
C ALA A 51 -3.52 8.30 3.96
N LEU A 52 -2.62 8.69 4.87
CA LEU A 52 -1.22 8.26 4.86
C LEU A 52 -1.07 6.76 5.03
N MET A 53 -1.82 6.13 5.93
CA MET A 53 -1.80 4.67 6.10
C MET A 53 -2.25 3.95 4.84
N LEU A 54 -3.31 4.43 4.20
CA LEU A 54 -3.81 3.87 2.94
C LEU A 54 -2.77 4.01 1.83
N LEU A 55 -2.23 5.21 1.61
CA LEU A 55 -1.22 5.46 0.58
C LEU A 55 0.06 4.65 0.83
N ASN A 56 0.56 4.57 2.05
CA ASN A 56 1.74 3.77 2.37
C ASN A 56 1.51 2.26 2.18
N SER A 57 0.29 1.77 2.39
CA SER A 57 -0.05 0.38 2.09
C SER A 57 -0.13 0.07 0.59
N LEU A 58 -0.31 1.10 -0.25
CA LEU A 58 -0.46 0.98 -1.70
C LEU A 58 0.82 1.32 -2.45
N HIS A 59 1.66 2.22 -1.91
CA HIS A 59 2.92 2.67 -2.52
C HIS A 59 3.76 1.47 -2.93
N ALA A 60 3.88 0.53 -1.99
CA ALA A 60 4.38 -0.82 -2.13
C ALA A 60 4.15 -1.48 -3.51
N SER A 61 2.93 -1.39 -4.04
CA SER A 61 2.58 -2.07 -5.28
C SER A 61 2.95 -1.22 -6.51
N SER A 62 3.75 -1.79 -7.41
CA SER A 62 4.11 -1.19 -8.72
C SER A 62 2.91 -0.70 -9.55
N MET A 63 1.74 -1.33 -9.41
CA MET A 63 0.47 -0.90 -10.01
C MET A 63 0.02 0.51 -9.57
N TYR A 64 0.32 0.89 -8.32
CA TYR A 64 -0.14 2.11 -7.68
C TYR A 64 0.96 3.15 -7.50
N GLU A 65 2.24 2.80 -7.66
CA GLU A 65 3.40 3.67 -7.48
C GLU A 65 3.24 5.08 -8.08
N ASN A 66 2.93 5.17 -9.38
CA ASN A 66 2.76 6.46 -10.05
C ASN A 66 1.57 7.26 -9.52
N LEU A 67 0.49 6.57 -9.17
CA LEU A 67 -0.73 7.18 -8.63
C LEU A 67 -0.47 7.74 -7.23
N VAL A 68 0.14 6.94 -6.36
CA VAL A 68 0.49 7.33 -4.99
C VAL A 68 1.48 8.50 -5.02
N THR A 69 2.51 8.43 -5.87
CA THR A 69 3.47 9.52 -6.03
C THR A 69 2.77 10.82 -6.44
N THR A 70 1.87 10.77 -7.41
CA THR A 70 1.10 11.95 -7.86
C THR A 70 0.19 12.50 -6.76
N LEU A 71 -0.45 11.61 -5.98
CA LEU A 71 -1.33 12.00 -4.88
C LEU A 71 -0.57 12.65 -3.72
N MET A 72 0.68 12.27 -3.48
CA MET A 72 1.52 12.88 -2.44
C MET A 72 2.29 14.12 -2.92
N TRP A 73 2.54 14.23 -4.23
CA TRP A 73 3.41 15.28 -4.75
C TRP A 73 2.83 16.69 -4.54
N GLY A 74 3.58 17.54 -3.84
CA GLY A 74 3.25 18.95 -3.65
C GLY A 74 2.02 19.21 -2.76
N LYS A 75 1.46 18.19 -2.10
CA LYS A 75 0.38 18.37 -1.13
C LYS A 75 0.94 18.62 0.27
N GLU A 76 0.51 19.73 0.88
CA GLU A 76 0.79 20.03 2.27
C GLU A 76 -0.10 19.23 3.23
N THR A 77 -1.34 18.94 2.80
CA THR A 77 -2.31 18.14 3.55
C THR A 77 -2.98 17.10 2.67
N LEU A 78 -3.33 15.95 3.24
CA LEU A 78 -4.01 14.87 2.52
C LEU A 78 -5.48 14.74 2.94
N ASP A 79 -6.38 14.84 1.96
CA ASP A 79 -7.81 14.61 2.15
C ASP A 79 -8.19 13.15 1.86
N LEU A 80 -8.76 12.47 2.85
CA LEU A 80 -9.08 11.06 2.78
C LEU A 80 -10.16 10.76 1.73
N GLU A 81 -11.17 11.62 1.60
CA GLU A 81 -12.29 11.42 0.68
C GLU A 81 -11.84 11.57 -0.77
N GLU A 82 -11.03 12.60 -1.06
CA GLU A 82 -10.42 12.83 -2.36
C GLU A 82 -9.54 11.63 -2.75
N ILE A 83 -8.65 11.19 -1.87
CA ILE A 83 -7.75 10.06 -2.12
C ILE A 83 -8.55 8.79 -2.39
N THR A 84 -9.56 8.51 -1.57
CA THR A 84 -10.41 7.32 -1.75
C THR A 84 -11.16 7.39 -3.09
N SER A 85 -11.69 8.55 -3.46
CA SER A 85 -12.41 8.75 -4.72
C SER A 85 -11.51 8.53 -5.93
N VAL A 86 -10.27 9.05 -5.91
CA VAL A 86 -9.29 8.85 -6.97
C VAL A 86 -8.92 7.36 -7.11
N LEU A 87 -8.67 6.68 -5.99
CA LEU A 87 -8.34 5.26 -5.98
C LEU A 87 -9.48 4.38 -6.49
N LEU A 88 -10.73 4.69 -6.14
CA LEU A 88 -11.90 3.98 -6.64
C LEU A 88 -12.05 4.16 -8.15
N GLY A 89 -11.93 5.39 -8.66
CA GLY A 89 -11.99 5.68 -10.10
C GLY A 89 -10.88 4.99 -10.89
N PHE A 90 -9.67 4.92 -10.33
CA PHE A 90 -8.57 4.16 -10.92
C PHE A 90 -8.90 2.67 -11.04
N ASN A 91 -9.40 2.05 -9.96
CA ASN A 91 -9.76 0.65 -9.93
C ASN A 91 -10.90 0.30 -10.89
N GLN A 92 -11.90 1.17 -11.02
CA GLN A 92 -13.00 0.98 -11.98
C GLN A 92 -12.50 0.99 -13.43
N ARG A 93 -11.65 1.95 -13.81
CA ARG A 93 -11.06 2.01 -15.15
C ARG A 93 -10.21 0.79 -15.47
N LYS A 94 -9.43 0.31 -14.48
CA LYS A 94 -8.66 -0.92 -14.63
C LYS A 94 -9.57 -2.11 -14.95
N LYS A 95 -10.62 -2.32 -14.15
CA LYS A 95 -11.57 -3.43 -14.34
C LYS A 95 -12.25 -3.38 -15.72
N ALA A 96 -12.67 -2.20 -16.15
CA ALA A 96 -13.29 -2.02 -17.47
C ALA A 96 -12.33 -2.43 -18.61
N ASN A 97 -11.04 -2.10 -18.52
CA ASN A 97 -10.04 -2.49 -19.52
C ASN A 97 -9.77 -4.00 -19.52
N ASP A 98 -9.76 -4.62 -18.34
CA ASP A 98 -9.55 -6.07 -18.18
C ASP A 98 -10.77 -6.88 -18.69
N GLU A 99 -11.99 -6.34 -18.58
CA GLU A 99 -13.23 -6.95 -19.11
C GLU A 99 -13.45 -6.73 -20.62
N SER A 100 -12.73 -5.77 -21.22
CA SER A 100 -12.83 -5.41 -22.64
C SER A 100 -11.80 -6.13 -23.53
N SER A 101 -10.93 -6.96 -22.95
CA SER A 101 -9.85 -7.70 -23.62
C SER A 101 -10.15 -9.19 -23.68
#